data_AF-A0A031JP27-F1
#
_entry.id   AF-A0A031JP27-F1
#
_cell.length_a   1.000
_cell.length_b   1.000
_cell.length_c   1.000
_cell.angle_alpha   90.00
_cell.angle_beta   90.00
_cell.angle_gamma   90.00
#
_symmetry.space_group_name_H-M   'P 1'
#
loop_
_entity.id
_entity.type
_entity.pdbx_description
1 polymer ?
#
loop_
_entity_poly.entity_id
_entity_poly.type
_entity_poly.pdbx_seq_one_letter_code
_entity_poly.pdbx_strand_id
1 'polypeptide(L)'
;MAQSLESRINAALRSAARLKDVEGVIADVEAEIGATQVKFDRETARSIDPALTTPQAREARNTAADLEHDIRRLNASLGLLRERRDKIVADAEEARRQAHFDAVKAERDDLARHIRARYPELALELLEMAQRIAKSDADCDKVRLKSAELVARECGWQWDASKGGGHVTRIANIHLPLLTREGGYLPVERNAMDGSTTYWEKKVESDQEYAKRPIPDLDPAPAKAA
;
A
#
# COMPACT_ATOMS: atom_id res chain seq x y z
N MET A 1 -35.36 29.00 12.42
CA MET A 1 -36.35 28.00 11.97
C MET A 1 -35.59 26.78 11.47
N ALA A 2 -36.00 25.57 11.85
CA ALA A 2 -35.36 24.35 11.35
C ALA A 2 -35.59 24.21 9.83
N GLN A 3 -34.58 23.76 9.08
CA GLN A 3 -34.71 23.49 7.65
C GLN A 3 -35.67 22.32 7.40
N SER A 4 -36.44 22.37 6.31
CA SER A 4 -37.33 21.28 5.92
C SER A 4 -36.53 20.01 5.57
N LEU A 5 -37.13 18.84 5.78
CA LEU A 5 -36.51 17.55 5.45
C LEU A 5 -36.10 17.50 3.97
N GLU A 6 -36.94 17.98 3.06
CA GLU A 6 -36.63 18.05 1.62
C GLU A 6 -35.40 18.91 1.32
N SER A 7 -35.26 20.06 1.99
CA SER A 7 -34.06 20.89 1.85
C SER A 7 -32.81 20.16 2.32
N ARG A 8 -32.93 19.35 3.37
CA ARG A 8 -31.82 18.58 3.95
C ARG A 8 -31.45 17.38 3.06
N ILE A 9 -32.43 16.68 2.49
CA ILE A 9 -32.22 15.63 1.46
C ILE A 9 -31.46 16.22 0.29
N ASN A 10 -31.94 17.34 -0.27
CA ASN A 10 -31.29 18.00 -1.40
C ASN A 10 -29.88 18.48 -1.08
N ALA A 11 -29.62 18.93 0.15
CA ALA A 11 -28.29 19.29 0.59
C ALA A 11 -27.37 18.06 0.72
N ALA A 12 -27.87 16.95 1.28
CA ALA A 12 -27.12 15.70 1.47
C ALA A 12 -26.77 15.00 0.15
N LEU A 13 -27.60 15.13 -0.88
CA LEU A 13 -27.34 14.58 -2.21
C LEU A 13 -26.27 15.35 -3.01
N ARG A 14 -25.86 16.55 -2.57
CA ARG A 14 -24.82 17.33 -3.24
C ARG A 14 -23.42 16.76 -2.97
N SER A 15 -22.49 17.07 -3.87
CA SER A 15 -21.11 16.58 -3.82
C SER A 15 -20.31 17.01 -2.58
N ALA A 16 -20.71 18.11 -1.92
CA ALA A 16 -20.01 18.66 -0.76
C ALA A 16 -20.48 18.12 0.61
N ALA A 17 -21.49 17.25 0.65
CA ALA A 17 -22.00 16.72 1.91
C ALA A 17 -21.01 15.79 2.60
N ARG A 18 -20.91 15.87 3.94
CA ARG A 18 -20.07 14.97 4.75
C ARG A 18 -20.82 13.67 5.02
N LEU A 19 -20.09 12.57 5.18
CA LEU A 19 -20.67 11.24 5.47
C LEU A 19 -21.64 11.27 6.66
N LYS A 20 -21.24 11.90 7.77
CA LYS A 20 -22.07 12.04 8.98
C LYS A 20 -23.38 12.79 8.72
N ASP A 21 -23.35 13.81 7.86
CA ASP A 21 -24.54 14.59 7.52
C ASP A 21 -25.51 13.76 6.68
N VAL A 22 -24.99 12.97 5.73
CA VAL A 22 -25.78 12.04 4.91
C VAL A 22 -26.41 10.96 5.78
N GLU A 23 -25.65 10.35 6.70
CA GLU A 23 -26.17 9.33 7.64
C GLU A 23 -27.25 9.90 8.58
N GLY A 24 -27.07 11.13 9.06
CA GLY A 24 -28.10 11.82 9.85
C GLY A 24 -29.38 12.06 9.06
N VAL A 25 -29.28 12.45 7.78
CA VAL A 25 -30.46 12.63 6.93
C VAL A 25 -31.13 11.30 6.60
N ILE A 26 -30.36 10.21 6.41
CA ILE A 26 -30.91 8.85 6.24
C ILE A 26 -31.78 8.48 7.44
N ALA A 27 -31.27 8.64 8.67
CA ALA A 27 -32.01 8.32 9.88
C ALA A 27 -33.30 9.14 10.01
N ASP A 28 -33.26 10.42 9.66
CA ASP A 28 -34.45 11.28 9.71
C ASP A 28 -35.49 10.91 8.63
N VAL A 29 -35.05 10.51 7.43
CA VAL A 29 -35.94 10.02 6.38
C VAL A 29 -36.60 8.70 6.79
N GLU A 30 -35.85 7.77 7.39
CA GLU A 30 -36.39 6.51 7.90
C GLU A 30 -37.43 6.74 9.01
N ALA A 31 -37.15 7.69 9.91
CA ALA A 31 -38.10 8.08 10.95
C ALA A 31 -39.39 8.69 10.37
N GLU A 32 -39.27 9.58 9.36
CA GLU A 32 -40.44 10.19 8.70
C GLU A 32 -41.25 9.16 7.91
N ILE A 33 -40.60 8.19 7.24
CA ILE A 33 -41.28 7.06 6.59
C ILE A 33 -42.09 6.27 7.62
N GLY A 34 -41.48 5.92 8.76
CA GLY A 34 -42.18 5.21 9.84
C GLY A 34 -43.38 5.98 10.39
N ALA A 35 -43.22 7.29 10.62
CA ALA A 35 -44.31 8.15 11.08
C ALA A 35 -45.43 8.29 10.04
N THR A 36 -45.09 8.35 8.76
CA THR A 36 -46.05 8.45 7.65
C THR A 36 -46.80 7.14 7.45
N GLN A 37 -46.13 6.00 7.59
CA GLN A 37 -46.76 4.67 7.55
C GLN A 37 -47.83 4.52 8.64
N VAL A 38 -47.54 4.93 9.88
CA VAL A 38 -48.53 4.88 10.97
C VAL A 38 -49.77 5.74 10.66
N LYS A 39 -49.59 6.90 10.01
CA LYS A 39 -50.72 7.74 9.57
C LYS A 39 -51.50 7.07 8.43
N PHE A 40 -50.80 6.48 7.47
CA PHE A 40 -51.39 5.76 6.34
C PHE A 40 -52.27 4.60 6.81
N ASP A 41 -51.76 3.76 7.73
CA ASP A 41 -52.50 2.62 8.27
C ASP A 41 -53.78 3.08 8.99
N ARG A 42 -53.70 4.19 9.72
CA ARG A 42 -54.85 4.80 10.42
C ARG A 42 -55.92 5.30 9.45
N GLU A 43 -55.54 6.06 8.42
CA GLU A 43 -56.51 6.57 7.44
C GLU A 43 -57.09 5.45 6.58
N THR A 44 -56.29 4.42 6.29
CA THR A 44 -56.77 3.19 5.61
C THR A 44 -57.84 2.50 6.46
N ALA A 45 -57.59 2.29 7.76
CA ALA A 45 -58.56 1.71 8.67
C ALA A 45 -59.83 2.58 8.80
N ARG A 46 -59.68 3.91 8.85
CA ARG A 46 -60.79 4.86 8.87
C ARG A 46 -61.63 4.80 7.60
N SER A 47 -61.02 4.59 6.42
CA SER A 47 -61.73 4.57 5.14
C SER A 47 -62.75 3.43 4.98
N ILE A 48 -62.63 2.36 5.78
CA ILE A 48 -63.51 1.19 5.76
C ILE A 48 -64.43 1.12 6.99
N ASP A 49 -64.41 2.14 7.85
CA ASP A 49 -65.24 2.19 9.06
C ASP A 49 -66.73 2.38 8.67
N PRO A 50 -67.62 1.41 9.00
CA PRO A 50 -69.04 1.51 8.68
C PRO A 50 -69.78 2.62 9.44
N ALA A 51 -69.20 3.18 10.50
CA ALA A 51 -69.79 4.28 11.25
C ALA A 51 -69.64 5.64 10.53
N LEU A 52 -68.80 5.72 9.51
CA LEU A 52 -68.57 6.97 8.77
C LEU A 52 -69.54 7.13 7.60
N THR A 53 -69.82 8.39 7.28
CA THR A 53 -70.55 8.74 6.06
C THR A 53 -69.69 8.50 4.81
N THR A 54 -70.32 8.25 3.67
CA THR A 54 -69.61 8.04 2.40
C THR A 54 -68.61 9.15 2.04
N PRO A 55 -68.91 10.46 2.25
CA PRO A 55 -67.94 11.52 2.01
C PRO A 55 -66.70 11.41 2.91
N GLN A 56 -66.86 11.10 4.19
CA GLN A 56 -65.75 10.96 5.15
C GLN A 56 -64.87 9.75 4.83
N ALA A 57 -65.48 8.62 4.46
CA ALA A 57 -64.74 7.44 4.02
C ALA A 57 -63.92 7.73 2.74
N ARG A 58 -64.49 8.51 1.80
CA ARG A 58 -63.80 8.95 0.59
C ARG A 58 -62.63 9.90 0.89
N GLU A 59 -62.80 10.84 1.80
CA GLU A 59 -61.74 11.74 2.25
C GLU A 59 -60.58 10.96 2.87
N ALA A 60 -60.86 10.05 3.80
CA ALA A 60 -59.84 9.19 4.42
C ALA A 60 -59.07 8.36 3.37
N ARG A 61 -59.77 7.81 2.37
CA ARG A 61 -59.13 7.09 1.25
C ARG A 61 -58.20 7.98 0.43
N ASN A 62 -58.61 9.22 0.12
CA ASN A 62 -57.76 10.14 -0.65
C ASN A 62 -56.51 10.51 0.15
N THR A 63 -56.66 10.83 1.44
CA THR A 63 -55.53 11.10 2.34
C THR A 63 -54.58 9.91 2.43
N ALA A 64 -55.10 8.68 2.51
CA ALA A 64 -54.26 7.48 2.47
C ALA A 64 -53.48 7.35 1.15
N ALA A 65 -54.10 7.65 0.00
CA ALA A 65 -53.41 7.62 -1.29
C ALA A 65 -52.27 8.67 -1.39
N ASP A 66 -52.47 9.86 -0.83
CA ASP A 66 -51.45 10.91 -0.77
C ASP A 66 -50.28 10.48 0.14
N LEU A 67 -50.58 9.92 1.32
CA LEU A 67 -49.56 9.38 2.23
C LEU A 67 -48.76 8.23 1.59
N GLU A 68 -49.42 7.33 0.85
CA GLU A 68 -48.74 6.27 0.09
C GLU A 68 -47.79 6.86 -0.97
N HIS A 69 -48.19 7.93 -1.64
CA HIS A 69 -47.32 8.64 -2.58
C HIS A 69 -46.09 9.22 -1.88
N ASP A 70 -46.28 9.88 -0.72
CA ASP A 70 -45.18 10.43 0.07
C ASP A 70 -44.21 9.34 0.56
N ILE A 71 -44.72 8.21 1.03
CA ILE A 71 -43.89 7.05 1.43
C ILE A 71 -43.03 6.58 0.25
N ARG A 72 -43.62 6.44 -0.95
CA ARG A 72 -42.86 6.05 -2.15
C ARG A 72 -41.78 7.07 -2.51
N ARG A 73 -42.10 8.37 -2.43
CA ARG A 73 -41.16 9.47 -2.69
C ARG A 73 -39.99 9.49 -1.70
N LEU A 74 -40.27 9.30 -0.41
CA LEU A 74 -39.26 9.22 0.64
C LEU A 74 -38.37 7.98 0.47
N ASN A 75 -38.95 6.83 0.14
CA ASN A 75 -38.18 5.60 -0.15
C ASN A 75 -37.26 5.77 -1.36
N ALA A 76 -37.71 6.44 -2.43
CA ALA A 76 -36.85 6.76 -3.57
C ALA A 76 -35.67 7.65 -3.15
N SER A 77 -35.95 8.67 -2.33
CA SER A 77 -34.92 9.56 -1.77
C SER A 77 -33.91 8.81 -0.88
N LEU A 78 -34.40 7.88 -0.06
CA LEU A 78 -33.59 7.02 0.79
C LEU A 78 -32.63 6.13 -0.03
N GLY A 79 -33.10 5.59 -1.16
CA GLY A 79 -32.26 4.84 -2.09
C GLY A 79 -31.07 5.67 -2.59
N LEU A 80 -31.34 6.90 -3.06
CA LEU A 80 -30.30 7.82 -3.53
C LEU A 80 -29.32 8.24 -2.44
N LEU A 81 -29.81 8.45 -1.21
CA LEU A 81 -28.95 8.80 -0.07
C LEU A 81 -28.01 7.66 0.32
N ARG A 82 -28.50 6.41 0.27
CA ARG A 82 -27.67 5.21 0.53
C ARG A 82 -26.60 5.05 -0.54
N GLU A 83 -26.96 5.17 -1.82
CA GLU A 83 -25.98 5.17 -2.91
C GLU A 83 -24.92 6.28 -2.72
N ARG A 84 -25.36 7.48 -2.34
CA ARG A 84 -24.45 8.60 -2.06
C ARG A 84 -23.51 8.30 -0.90
N ARG A 85 -24.02 7.71 0.19
CA ARG A 85 -23.21 7.28 1.34
C ARG A 85 -22.14 6.28 0.92
N ASP A 86 -22.53 5.25 0.18
CA ASP A 86 -21.62 4.19 -0.27
C ASP A 86 -20.51 4.77 -1.17
N LYS A 87 -20.88 5.72 -2.05
CA LYS A 87 -19.90 6.44 -2.87
C LYS A 87 -18.90 7.24 -2.03
N ILE A 88 -19.35 7.99 -1.01
CA ILE A 88 -18.45 8.75 -0.12
C ILE A 88 -17.47 7.81 0.60
N VAL A 89 -17.95 6.65 1.06
CA VAL A 89 -17.12 5.64 1.72
C VAL A 89 -16.08 5.06 0.74
N ALA A 90 -16.51 4.70 -0.47
CA ALA A 90 -15.61 4.18 -1.50
C ALA A 90 -14.54 5.20 -1.91
N ASP A 91 -14.92 6.47 -2.11
CA ASP A 91 -13.99 7.56 -2.45
C ASP A 91 -12.95 7.76 -1.34
N ALA A 92 -13.36 7.69 -0.06
CA ALA A 92 -12.46 7.80 1.08
C ALA A 92 -11.47 6.63 1.18
N GLU A 93 -11.93 5.40 0.93
CA GLU A 93 -11.09 4.21 0.91
C GLU A 93 -10.10 4.20 -0.25
N GLU A 94 -10.52 4.65 -1.44
CA GLU A 94 -9.62 4.83 -2.58
C GLU A 94 -8.54 5.88 -2.27
N ALA A 95 -8.92 7.03 -1.71
CA ALA A 95 -7.96 8.07 -1.32
C ALA A 95 -6.95 7.53 -0.27
N ARG A 96 -7.40 6.74 0.69
CA ARG A 96 -6.53 6.09 1.69
C ARG A 96 -5.56 5.10 1.04
N ARG A 97 -6.05 4.25 0.13
CA ARG A 97 -5.21 3.29 -0.61
C ARG A 97 -4.17 4.00 -1.46
N GLN A 98 -4.57 5.06 -2.16
CA GLN A 98 -3.67 5.86 -2.98
C GLN A 98 -2.58 6.52 -2.12
N ALA A 99 -2.95 7.13 -0.99
CA ALA A 99 -1.97 7.73 -0.08
C ALA A 99 -0.97 6.71 0.48
N HIS A 100 -1.43 5.50 0.83
CA HIS A 100 -0.54 4.44 1.29
C HIS A 100 0.37 3.93 0.16
N PHE A 101 -0.18 3.73 -1.04
CA PHE A 101 0.60 3.37 -2.22
C PHE A 101 1.71 4.40 -2.50
N ASP A 102 1.37 5.69 -2.49
CA ASP A 102 2.33 6.77 -2.74
C ASP A 102 3.45 6.78 -1.68
N ALA A 103 3.12 6.55 -0.40
CA ALA A 103 4.10 6.46 0.68
C ALA A 103 5.04 5.25 0.51
N VAL A 104 4.49 4.06 0.25
CA VAL A 104 5.29 2.83 0.05
C VAL A 104 6.16 2.95 -1.20
N LYS A 105 5.64 3.55 -2.28
CA LYS A 105 6.41 3.83 -3.49
C LYS A 105 7.58 4.77 -3.18
N ALA A 106 7.35 5.86 -2.46
CA ALA A 106 8.40 6.81 -2.10
C ALA A 106 9.51 6.16 -1.26
N GLU A 107 9.16 5.33 -0.28
CA GLU A 107 10.12 4.60 0.54
C GLU A 107 10.94 3.59 -0.30
N ARG A 108 10.27 2.81 -1.14
CA ARG A 108 10.94 1.88 -2.07
C ARG A 108 11.92 2.62 -2.98
N ASP A 109 11.52 3.76 -3.51
CA ASP A 109 12.32 4.55 -4.45
C ASP A 109 13.51 5.22 -3.74
N ASP A 110 13.36 5.61 -2.47
CA ASP A 110 14.46 6.07 -1.63
C ASP A 110 15.46 4.95 -1.32
N LEU A 111 14.98 3.77 -0.91
CA LEU A 111 15.82 2.60 -0.67
C LEU A 111 16.55 2.17 -1.95
N ALA A 112 15.89 2.18 -3.10
CA ALA A 112 16.51 1.86 -4.37
C ALA A 112 17.64 2.85 -4.71
N ARG A 113 17.44 4.15 -4.47
CA ARG A 113 18.49 5.17 -4.61
C ARG A 113 19.64 4.94 -3.64
N HIS A 114 19.35 4.66 -2.37
CA HIS A 114 20.34 4.39 -1.34
C HIS A 114 21.20 3.16 -1.69
N ILE A 115 20.56 2.06 -2.08
CA ILE A 115 21.23 0.83 -2.50
C ILE A 115 22.15 1.12 -3.69
N ARG A 116 21.67 1.81 -4.74
CA ARG A 116 22.51 2.15 -5.90
C ARG A 116 23.71 3.02 -5.56
N ALA A 117 23.53 3.96 -4.64
CA ALA A 117 24.60 4.85 -4.23
C ALA A 117 25.65 4.17 -3.34
N ARG A 118 25.22 3.34 -2.39
CA ARG A 118 26.11 2.80 -1.33
C ARG A 118 26.60 1.39 -1.57
N TYR A 119 25.78 0.53 -2.18
CA TYR A 119 26.13 -0.87 -2.35
C TYR A 119 27.41 -1.10 -3.16
N PRO A 120 27.67 -0.39 -4.29
CA PRO A 120 28.88 -0.62 -5.06
C PRO A 120 30.17 -0.36 -4.25
N GLU A 121 30.18 0.71 -3.46
CA GLU A 121 31.32 1.06 -2.59
C GLU A 121 31.53 -0.01 -1.51
N LEU A 122 30.45 -0.41 -0.82
CA LEU A 122 30.51 -1.44 0.22
C LEU A 122 30.94 -2.80 -0.35
N ALA A 123 30.46 -3.16 -1.55
CA ALA A 123 30.83 -4.41 -2.20
C ALA A 123 32.31 -4.43 -2.60
N LEU A 124 32.85 -3.30 -3.07
CA LEU A 124 34.28 -3.17 -3.37
C LEU A 124 35.13 -3.24 -2.10
N GLU A 125 34.74 -2.55 -1.03
CA GLU A 125 35.45 -2.61 0.25
C GLU A 125 35.52 -4.04 0.81
N LEU A 126 34.41 -4.77 0.75
CA LEU A 126 34.35 -6.18 1.14
C LEU A 126 35.23 -7.06 0.24
N LEU A 127 35.24 -6.81 -1.07
CA LEU A 127 36.10 -7.54 -2.01
C LEU A 127 37.59 -7.30 -1.74
N GLU A 128 37.99 -6.05 -1.52
CA GLU A 128 39.37 -5.69 -1.16
C GLU A 128 39.79 -6.36 0.15
N MET A 129 38.90 -6.37 1.16
CA MET A 129 39.15 -7.05 2.43
C MET A 129 39.34 -8.56 2.23
N ALA A 130 38.46 -9.20 1.45
CA ALA A 130 38.56 -10.62 1.11
C ALA A 130 39.88 -10.95 0.40
N GLN A 131 40.31 -10.14 -0.57
CA GLN A 131 41.58 -10.33 -1.26
C GLN A 131 42.79 -10.17 -0.34
N ARG A 132 42.76 -9.20 0.58
CA ARG A 132 43.82 -9.00 1.58
C ARG A 132 43.92 -10.17 2.55
N ILE A 133 42.78 -10.70 3.00
CA ILE A 133 42.73 -11.90 3.84
C ILE A 133 43.32 -13.08 3.06
N ALA A 134 42.88 -13.32 1.82
CA ALA A 134 43.39 -14.43 1.01
C ALA A 134 44.92 -14.36 0.80
N LYS A 135 45.47 -13.16 0.57
CA LYS A 135 46.91 -12.94 0.48
C LYS A 135 47.62 -13.21 1.81
N SER A 136 47.09 -12.67 2.91
CA SER A 136 47.64 -12.88 4.26
C SER A 136 47.63 -14.35 4.64
N ASP A 137 46.55 -15.07 4.35
CA ASP A 137 46.40 -16.50 4.65
C ASP A 137 47.47 -17.32 3.93
N ALA A 138 47.70 -17.04 2.64
CA ALA A 138 48.76 -17.69 1.87
C ALA A 138 50.17 -17.44 2.44
N ASP A 139 50.41 -16.27 3.04
CA ASP A 139 51.69 -15.96 3.70
C ASP A 139 51.77 -16.59 5.10
N CYS A 140 50.69 -16.56 5.89
CA CYS A 140 50.58 -17.23 7.19
C CYS A 140 50.80 -18.74 7.07
N ASP A 141 50.26 -19.39 6.03
CA ASP A 141 50.42 -20.82 5.77
C ASP A 141 51.89 -21.22 5.59
N LYS A 142 52.70 -20.38 4.91
CA LYS A 142 54.14 -20.62 4.71
C LYS A 142 54.92 -20.68 6.03
N VAL A 143 54.47 -19.92 7.03
CA VAL A 143 55.11 -19.81 8.35
C VAL A 143 54.32 -20.48 9.47
N ARG A 144 53.25 -21.22 9.14
CA ARG A 144 52.35 -21.90 10.09
C ARG A 144 51.73 -20.98 11.15
N LEU A 145 51.43 -19.73 10.78
CA LEU A 145 50.67 -18.80 11.63
C LEU A 145 49.17 -18.97 11.42
N LYS A 146 48.37 -18.56 12.43
CA LYS A 146 46.91 -18.49 12.29
C LYS A 146 46.54 -17.43 11.25
N SER A 147 45.53 -17.70 10.43
CA SER A 147 44.99 -16.70 9.50
C SER A 147 44.43 -15.48 10.22
N ALA A 148 44.41 -14.35 9.51
CA ALA A 148 43.85 -13.10 10.05
C ALA A 148 42.37 -13.26 10.44
N GLU A 149 41.60 -14.02 9.65
CA GLU A 149 40.19 -14.30 9.93
C GLU A 149 40.00 -15.14 11.20
N LEU A 150 40.86 -16.15 11.45
CA LEU A 150 40.79 -16.95 12.68
C LEU A 150 41.07 -16.12 13.93
N VAL A 151 42.02 -15.19 13.84
CA VAL A 151 42.32 -14.25 14.93
C VAL A 151 41.15 -13.31 15.18
N ALA A 152 40.59 -12.71 14.12
CA ALA A 152 39.48 -11.75 14.23
C ALA A 152 38.19 -12.36 14.80
N ARG A 153 37.93 -13.64 14.50
CA ARG A 153 36.77 -14.38 15.02
C ARG A 153 37.05 -15.10 16.35
N GLU A 154 38.26 -14.98 16.90
CA GLU A 154 38.70 -15.67 18.13
C GLU A 154 38.52 -17.19 18.10
N CYS A 155 38.64 -17.79 16.90
CA CYS A 155 38.35 -19.21 16.69
C CYS A 155 39.61 -20.08 16.76
N GLY A 156 39.43 -21.31 17.23
CA GLY A 156 40.47 -22.34 17.19
C GLY A 156 40.83 -22.76 15.76
N TRP A 157 41.96 -23.45 15.59
CA TRP A 157 42.38 -24.01 14.29
C TRP A 157 41.37 -24.98 13.69
N GLN A 158 40.61 -25.66 14.55
CA GLN A 158 39.51 -26.55 14.17
C GLN A 158 38.21 -25.76 14.18
N TRP A 159 37.97 -25.03 13.10
CA TRP A 159 36.66 -24.47 12.81
C TRP A 159 35.75 -25.57 12.25
N ASP A 160 35.41 -26.55 13.07
CA ASP A 160 34.28 -27.44 12.80
C ASP A 160 33.04 -26.74 13.35
N ALA A 161 32.14 -26.32 12.46
CA ALA A 161 30.77 -26.02 12.87
C ALA A 161 30.19 -27.31 13.44
N SER A 162 30.23 -27.48 14.76
CA SER A 162 29.54 -28.50 15.58
C SER A 162 29.14 -29.79 14.84
N LYS A 163 29.79 -30.93 15.09
CA LYS A 163 29.44 -32.31 14.63
C LYS A 163 28.15 -32.39 13.75
N GLY A 164 28.27 -32.00 12.47
CA GLY A 164 27.15 -31.98 11.51
C GLY A 164 26.83 -30.63 10.86
N GLY A 165 27.42 -29.52 11.31
CA GLY A 165 27.32 -28.22 10.63
C GLY A 165 28.35 -28.12 9.51
N GLY A 166 27.94 -27.77 8.30
CA GLY A 166 28.86 -27.57 7.17
C GLY A 166 29.94 -26.52 7.46
N HIS A 167 31.01 -26.50 6.67
CA HIS A 167 32.09 -25.51 6.80
C HIS A 167 31.52 -24.09 6.76
N VAL A 168 31.88 -23.27 7.75
CA VAL A 168 31.53 -21.85 7.73
C VAL A 168 32.28 -21.19 6.58
N THR A 169 31.54 -20.54 5.68
CA THR A 169 32.11 -19.81 4.56
C THR A 169 33.07 -18.74 5.09
N ARG A 170 34.34 -18.82 4.69
CA ARG A 170 35.35 -17.79 4.97
C ARG A 170 34.98 -16.51 4.25
N ILE A 171 35.34 -15.35 4.82
CA ILE A 171 35.13 -14.04 4.19
C ILE A 171 35.78 -14.01 2.79
N ALA A 172 36.94 -14.63 2.64
CA ALA A 172 37.63 -14.78 1.36
C ALA A 172 36.82 -15.54 0.28
N ASN A 173 35.81 -16.31 0.67
CA ASN A 173 35.01 -17.17 -0.22
C ASN A 173 33.56 -16.65 -0.40
N ILE A 174 33.25 -15.42 0.03
CA ILE A 174 31.92 -14.84 -0.16
C ILE A 174 31.78 -14.32 -1.59
N HIS A 175 30.70 -14.71 -2.26
CA HIS A 175 30.30 -14.15 -3.55
C HIS A 175 29.25 -13.06 -3.34
N LEU A 176 29.58 -11.81 -3.68
CA LEU A 176 28.63 -10.70 -3.60
C LEU A 176 27.85 -10.58 -4.91
N PRO A 177 26.51 -10.45 -4.87
CA PRO A 177 25.71 -10.22 -6.07
C PRO A 177 26.04 -8.86 -6.69
N LEU A 178 26.17 -8.79 -8.00
CA LEU A 178 26.13 -7.51 -8.71
C LEU A 178 24.68 -7.04 -8.77
N LEU A 179 24.46 -5.76 -8.48
CA LEU A 179 23.20 -5.08 -8.78
C LEU A 179 23.08 -4.77 -10.28
N THR A 180 23.27 -5.78 -11.12
CA THR A 180 22.92 -5.69 -12.54
C THR A 180 21.50 -6.17 -12.75
N ARG A 181 20.86 -5.72 -13.84
CA ARG A 181 19.51 -6.17 -14.24
C ARG A 181 19.41 -7.70 -14.36
N GLU A 182 20.53 -8.36 -14.66
CA GLU A 182 20.61 -9.81 -14.87
C GLU A 182 21.02 -10.58 -13.60
N GLY A 183 21.30 -9.90 -12.49
CA GLY A 183 21.63 -10.55 -11.21
C GLY A 183 22.94 -11.35 -11.23
N GLY A 184 23.90 -10.97 -12.09
CA GLY A 184 25.22 -11.62 -12.10
C GLY A 184 25.92 -11.50 -10.75
N TYR A 185 26.85 -12.39 -10.43
CA TYR A 185 27.69 -12.28 -9.21
C TYR A 185 29.03 -11.62 -9.55
N LEU A 186 29.67 -10.99 -8.56
CA LEU A 186 31.11 -10.77 -8.60
C LEU A 186 31.80 -12.12 -8.32
N PRO A 187 32.45 -12.78 -9.28
CA PRO A 187 33.35 -13.87 -8.94
C PRO A 187 34.59 -13.28 -8.25
N VAL A 188 34.97 -13.84 -7.10
CA VAL A 188 36.31 -13.66 -6.51
C VAL A 188 37.32 -14.62 -7.16
N GLU A 189 36.90 -15.42 -8.14
CA GLU A 189 37.77 -16.38 -8.79
C GLU A 189 38.83 -15.68 -9.63
N ARG A 190 40.09 -15.78 -9.18
CA ARG A 190 41.24 -15.60 -10.04
C ARG A 190 41.10 -16.58 -11.20
N ASN A 191 41.20 -16.07 -12.42
CA ASN A 191 41.39 -16.90 -13.59
C ASN A 191 42.70 -17.69 -13.38
N ALA A 192 42.58 -19.00 -13.14
CA ALA A 192 43.69 -19.83 -12.68
C ALA A 192 44.84 -19.95 -13.71
N MET A 193 44.59 -19.52 -14.97
CA MET A 193 45.57 -19.63 -16.06
C MET A 193 46.45 -18.40 -16.28
N ASP A 194 46.00 -17.17 -16.01
CA ASP A 194 46.74 -15.96 -16.39
C ASP A 194 46.94 -14.93 -15.27
N GLY A 195 46.23 -15.09 -14.14
CA GLY A 195 46.28 -14.15 -13.03
C GLY A 195 45.84 -12.72 -13.39
N SER A 196 45.17 -12.50 -14.53
CA SER A 196 44.83 -11.16 -15.00
C SER A 196 43.47 -10.68 -14.46
N THR A 197 43.44 -9.46 -13.90
CA THR A 197 42.25 -8.78 -13.35
C THR A 197 41.58 -7.83 -14.36
N THR A 198 42.21 -7.57 -15.50
CA THR A 198 41.94 -6.41 -16.36
C THR A 198 40.61 -6.43 -17.12
N TYR A 199 40.01 -7.60 -17.34
CA TYR A 199 38.68 -7.69 -17.98
C TYR A 199 37.58 -7.20 -17.03
N TRP A 200 37.79 -7.31 -15.73
CA TRP A 200 36.76 -7.07 -14.71
C TRP A 200 36.70 -5.62 -14.24
N GLU A 201 37.84 -4.93 -14.14
CA GLU A 201 37.88 -3.49 -13.83
C GLU A 201 37.04 -2.68 -14.81
N LYS A 202 37.17 -2.97 -16.13
CA LYS A 202 36.37 -2.31 -17.17
C LYS A 202 34.87 -2.60 -17.07
N LYS A 203 34.49 -3.80 -16.61
CA LYS A 203 33.08 -4.18 -16.44
C LYS A 203 32.47 -3.53 -15.20
N VAL A 204 33.22 -3.48 -14.10
CA VAL A 204 32.84 -2.75 -12.88
C VAL A 204 32.68 -1.26 -13.17
N GLU A 205 33.60 -0.66 -13.93
CA GLU A 205 33.51 0.75 -14.32
C GLU A 205 32.29 1.02 -15.21
N SER A 206 32.03 0.18 -16.21
CA SER A 206 30.83 0.24 -17.05
C SER A 206 29.54 0.06 -16.25
N ASP A 207 29.51 -0.87 -15.29
CA ASP A 207 28.34 -1.12 -14.44
C ASP A 207 28.12 0.02 -13.43
N GLN A 208 29.19 0.64 -12.93
CA GLN A 208 29.12 1.87 -12.13
C GLN A 208 28.61 3.06 -12.95
N GLU A 209 29.02 3.21 -14.21
CA GLU A 209 28.46 4.20 -15.12
C GLU A 209 26.99 3.95 -15.42
N TYR A 210 26.58 2.69 -15.57
CA TYR A 210 25.19 2.31 -15.76
C TYR A 210 24.35 2.59 -14.50
N ALA A 211 24.89 2.31 -13.30
CA ALA A 211 24.23 2.60 -12.03
C ALA A 211 23.98 4.09 -11.80
N LYS A 212 24.84 4.96 -12.38
CA LYS A 212 24.68 6.43 -12.38
C LYS A 212 23.59 6.92 -13.34
N ARG A 213 23.07 6.08 -14.25
CA ARG A 213 22.00 6.48 -15.17
C ARG A 213 20.67 6.64 -14.41
N PRO A 214 19.84 7.63 -14.78
CA PRO A 214 18.50 7.80 -14.22
C PRO A 214 17.64 6.55 -14.49
N ILE A 215 16.78 6.21 -13.54
CA ILE A 215 15.86 5.07 -13.68
C ILE A 215 14.69 5.54 -14.54
N PRO A 216 14.43 4.91 -15.70
CA PRO A 216 13.40 5.36 -16.64
C PRO A 216 11.98 5.44 -16.05
N ASP A 217 11.72 4.79 -14.90
CA ASP A 217 10.42 4.73 -14.23
C ASP A 217 10.37 5.40 -12.84
N LEU A 218 11.46 6.03 -12.38
CA LEU A 218 11.47 6.82 -11.12
C LEU A 218 11.38 8.33 -11.34
N ASP A 219 11.12 8.78 -12.57
CA ASP A 219 10.90 10.19 -12.79
C ASP A 219 9.71 10.69 -11.95
N PRO A 220 9.84 11.87 -11.33
CA PRO A 220 8.82 12.41 -10.45
C PRO A 220 7.52 12.50 -11.23
N ALA A 221 6.42 12.06 -10.59
CA ALA A 221 5.08 12.20 -11.14
C ALA A 221 4.95 13.61 -11.77
N PRO A 222 4.43 13.72 -13.01
CA PRO A 222 4.38 14.99 -13.72
C PRO A 222 3.76 16.04 -12.78
N ALA A 223 4.46 17.16 -12.60
CA ALA A 223 4.00 18.25 -11.75
C ALA A 223 2.54 18.54 -12.09
N LYS A 224 1.63 18.31 -11.13
CA LYS A 224 0.22 18.62 -11.32
C LYS A 224 0.14 20.10 -11.69
N ALA A 225 -0.27 20.39 -12.92
CA ALA A 225 -0.52 21.74 -13.39
C ALA A 225 -1.55 22.38 -12.44
N ALA A 226 -1.16 23.49 -11.82
CA ALA A 226 -1.98 24.31 -10.94
C ALA A 226 -3.04 25.08 -11.73
#